data_AF-A0A8S1SHU6-F1
#
_entry.id   AF-A0A8S1SHU6-F1
#
_cell.length_a   1.000
_cell.length_b   1.000
_cell.length_c   1.000
_cell.angle_alpha   90.00
_cell.angle_beta   90.00
_cell.angle_gamma   90.00
#
_symmetry.space_group_name_H-M   'P 1'
#
loop_
_entity.id
_entity.type
_entity.pdbx_description
1 polymer ?
#
loop_
_entity_poly.entity_id
_entity_poly.type
_entity_poly.pdbx_seq_one_letter_code
_entity_poly.pdbx_strand_id
1 'polypeptide(L)'
;MKLLLAILLVSTVLAAIPTKVTNCIANPSIVFTEATFSVQPQKGVDETITLYGTANAHAELTNVHLVAKWNDVEVMTEDFPEEEIYDNGDKVVYSQTKNFPTFTPSGKITTQFYFQNAKGANFACAEITFVL
;
A
#
# COMPACT_ATOMS: atom_id res chain seq x y z
N MET A 1 31.10 -44.11 -1.44
CA MET A 1 31.04 -42.67 -1.06
C MET A 1 30.49 -41.92 -2.27
N LYS A 2 29.18 -41.79 -2.49
CA LYS A 2 28.21 -40.89 -1.83
C LYS A 2 28.79 -39.50 -1.53
N LEU A 3 28.51 -38.54 -2.41
CA LEU A 3 28.19 -37.15 -2.08
C LEU A 3 27.74 -36.42 -3.36
N LEU A 4 26.46 -36.55 -3.68
CA LEU A 4 25.74 -35.61 -4.55
C LEU A 4 25.41 -34.39 -3.68
N LEU A 5 26.16 -33.30 -3.84
CA LEU A 5 25.82 -32.02 -3.26
C LEU A 5 24.82 -31.33 -4.21
N ALA A 6 23.54 -31.67 -4.08
CA ALA A 6 22.47 -30.87 -4.66
C ALA A 6 22.33 -29.62 -3.79
N ILE A 7 22.97 -28.53 -4.21
CA ILE A 7 22.68 -27.19 -3.68
C ILE A 7 21.27 -26.85 -4.18
N LEU A 8 20.27 -27.14 -3.35
CA LEU A 8 18.97 -26.48 -3.48
C LEU A 8 19.22 -24.99 -3.24
N LEU A 9 19.35 -24.22 -4.33
CA LEU A 9 19.00 -22.82 -4.32
C LEU A 9 17.51 -22.77 -3.95
N VAL A 10 17.22 -22.65 -2.66
CA VAL A 10 15.91 -22.23 -2.18
C VAL A 10 15.78 -20.80 -2.67
N SER A 11 15.21 -20.63 -3.86
CA SER A 11 14.61 -19.37 -4.26
C SER A 11 13.54 -19.06 -3.23
N THR A 12 13.89 -18.35 -2.17
CA THR A 12 12.93 -17.76 -1.25
C THR A 12 12.22 -16.69 -2.06
N VAL A 13 11.18 -17.09 -2.78
CA VAL A 13 10.16 -16.16 -3.23
C VAL A 13 9.65 -15.54 -1.93
N LEU A 14 10.02 -14.29 -1.65
CA LEU A 14 9.34 -13.50 -0.63
C LEU A 14 7.89 -13.45 -1.09
N ALA A 15 7.07 -14.35 -0.56
CA ALA A 15 5.66 -14.38 -0.87
C ALA A 15 5.08 -13.08 -0.33
N ALA A 16 4.48 -12.27 -1.21
CA ALA A 16 3.75 -11.09 -0.81
C ALA A 16 2.66 -11.50 0.20
N ILE A 17 2.57 -10.79 1.31
CA ILE A 17 1.67 -11.12 2.42
C ILE A 17 0.34 -10.40 2.17
N PRO A 18 -0.75 -11.13 1.88
CA PRO A 18 -2.05 -10.50 1.65
C PRO A 18 -2.52 -9.74 2.89
N THR A 19 -3.01 -8.53 2.68
CA THR A 19 -3.62 -7.69 3.72
C THR A 19 -4.96 -7.16 3.27
N LYS A 20 -5.85 -6.92 4.23
CA LYS A 20 -7.16 -6.37 3.94
C LYS A 20 -7.03 -4.90 3.55
N VAL A 21 -7.57 -4.55 2.39
CA VAL A 21 -7.80 -3.17 1.98
C VAL A 21 -9.27 -2.80 2.16
N THR A 22 -9.54 -1.58 2.60
CA THR A 22 -10.90 -1.01 2.71
C THR A 22 -10.95 0.29 1.92
N ASN A 23 -11.97 0.47 1.08
CA ASN A 23 -12.17 1.74 0.38
C ASN A 23 -12.79 2.76 1.35
N CYS A 24 -12.09 3.87 1.61
CA CYS A 24 -12.41 4.81 2.70
C CYS A 24 -13.21 6.06 2.28
N ILE A 25 -13.74 6.09 1.06
CA ILE A 25 -14.68 7.11 0.59
C ILE A 25 -15.87 6.46 -0.12
N ALA A 26 -16.99 7.19 -0.19
CA ALA A 26 -18.16 6.76 -0.94
C ALA A 26 -17.94 6.95 -2.45
N ASN A 27 -18.42 6.00 -3.27
CA ASN A 27 -18.36 6.04 -4.73
C ASN A 27 -16.97 6.39 -5.30
N PRO A 28 -15.91 5.64 -4.95
CA PRO A 28 -14.57 5.96 -5.43
C PRO A 28 -14.44 5.69 -6.93
N SER A 29 -13.69 6.51 -7.67
CA SER A 29 -13.36 6.29 -9.08
C SER A 29 -12.40 5.10 -9.30
N ILE A 30 -11.70 4.67 -8.25
CA ILE A 30 -10.87 3.46 -8.22
C ILE A 30 -11.33 2.60 -7.05
N VAL A 31 -11.65 1.34 -7.31
CA VAL A 31 -12.01 0.36 -6.28
C VAL A 31 -10.82 -0.55 -6.04
N PHE A 32 -10.24 -0.47 -4.84
CA PHE A 32 -9.17 -1.38 -4.40
C PHE A 32 -9.76 -2.67 -3.85
N THR A 33 -9.25 -3.80 -4.32
CA THR A 33 -9.76 -5.15 -4.00
C THR A 33 -8.77 -6.01 -3.25
N GLU A 34 -7.47 -5.72 -3.39
CA GLU A 34 -6.40 -6.46 -2.75
C GLU A 34 -5.28 -5.50 -2.34
N ALA A 35 -4.59 -5.84 -1.26
CA ALA A 35 -3.32 -5.23 -0.90
C ALA A 35 -2.36 -6.30 -0.40
N THR A 36 -1.06 -6.04 -0.55
CA THR A 36 -0.01 -6.92 -0.07
C THR A 36 1.13 -6.16 0.57
N PHE A 37 1.80 -6.78 1.53
CA PHE A 37 3.10 -6.34 2.03
C PHE A 37 4.23 -7.20 1.45
N SER A 38 5.38 -6.60 1.13
CA SER A 38 6.56 -7.36 0.65
C SER A 38 7.19 -8.24 1.71
N VAL A 39 7.01 -7.88 2.98
CA VAL A 39 7.48 -8.60 4.18
C VAL A 39 6.41 -8.47 5.27
N GLN A 40 6.53 -9.23 6.37
CA GLN A 40 5.65 -8.99 7.52
C GLN A 40 5.97 -7.61 8.09
N PRO A 41 4.97 -6.74 8.34
CA PRO A 41 5.19 -5.44 8.95
C PRO A 41 6.02 -5.57 10.22
N GLN A 42 7.18 -4.92 10.23
CA GLN A 42 8.12 -4.98 11.33
C GLN A 42 9.00 -3.73 11.34
N LYS A 43 9.53 -3.39 12.52
CA LYS A 43 10.38 -2.22 12.68
C LYS A 43 11.78 -2.45 12.13
N GLY A 44 12.37 -1.41 11.56
CA GLY A 44 13.74 -1.39 11.04
C GLY A 44 13.91 -2.10 9.70
N VAL A 45 12.83 -2.50 9.03
CA VAL A 45 12.86 -3.18 7.73
C VAL A 45 12.05 -2.39 6.72
N ASP A 46 12.59 -2.29 5.50
CA ASP A 46 11.87 -1.69 4.38
C ASP A 46 10.75 -2.63 3.93
N GLU A 47 9.56 -2.08 3.86
CA GLU A 47 8.33 -2.78 3.51
C GLU A 47 7.65 -2.04 2.37
N THR A 48 7.32 -2.78 1.31
CA THR A 48 6.55 -2.26 0.19
C THR A 48 5.09 -2.68 0.36
N ILE A 49 4.22 -1.69 0.47
CA ILE A 49 2.77 -1.84 0.40
C ILE A 49 2.41 -1.77 -1.08
N THR A 50 1.72 -2.78 -1.59
CA THR A 50 1.15 -2.75 -2.95
C THR A 50 -0.37 -2.85 -2.87
N LEU A 51 -1.05 -1.93 -3.56
CA LEU A 51 -2.49 -1.85 -3.69
C LEU A 51 -2.88 -2.29 -5.10
N TYR A 52 -3.90 -3.14 -5.19
CA TYR A 52 -4.45 -3.60 -6.46
C TYR A 52 -5.92 -3.22 -6.54
N GLY A 53 -6.30 -2.62 -7.66
CA GLY A 53 -7.66 -2.14 -7.89
C GLY A 53 -8.05 -2.11 -9.35
N THR A 54 -9.24 -1.56 -9.59
CA THR A 54 -9.74 -1.31 -10.94
C THR A 54 -10.47 0.03 -10.95
N ALA A 55 -10.20 0.85 -11.96
CA ALA A 55 -10.92 2.10 -12.17
C ALA A 55 -12.35 1.82 -12.64
N ASN A 56 -13.34 2.48 -12.04
CA ASN A 56 -14.75 2.36 -12.43
C ASN A 56 -15.28 3.62 -13.13
N ALA A 57 -14.46 4.67 -13.21
CA ALA A 57 -14.73 5.94 -13.84
C ALA A 57 -13.40 6.57 -14.29
N HIS A 58 -13.48 7.53 -15.21
CA HIS A 58 -12.32 8.32 -15.62
C HIS A 58 -11.78 9.14 -14.44
N ALA A 59 -10.47 9.12 -14.22
CA ALA A 59 -9.80 9.86 -13.16
C ALA A 59 -8.38 10.26 -13.56
N GLU A 60 -8.01 11.50 -13.24
CA GLU A 60 -6.65 12.04 -13.43
C GLU A 60 -5.98 12.14 -12.06
N LEU A 61 -4.97 11.31 -11.81
CA LEU A 61 -4.14 11.34 -10.62
C LEU A 61 -3.05 12.39 -10.78
N THR A 62 -2.89 13.25 -9.77
CA THR A 62 -1.78 14.20 -9.65
C THR A 62 -1.01 14.07 -8.33
N ASN A 63 -1.61 13.42 -7.33
CA ASN A 63 -1.00 13.22 -6.02
C ASN A 63 -1.63 12.03 -5.29
N VAL A 64 -0.83 11.31 -4.51
CA VAL A 64 -1.33 10.42 -3.46
C VAL A 64 -0.97 11.01 -2.11
N HIS A 65 -1.99 11.40 -1.35
CA HIS A 65 -1.86 11.91 0.00
C HIS A 65 -1.99 10.76 1.00
N LEU A 66 -0.92 10.46 1.73
CA LEU A 66 -0.88 9.44 2.76
C LEU A 66 -1.17 10.07 4.13
N VAL A 67 -2.07 9.46 4.89
CA VAL A 67 -2.27 9.72 6.31
C VAL A 67 -2.01 8.43 7.08
N ALA A 68 -1.06 8.47 8.02
CA ALA A 68 -0.79 7.36 8.93
C ALA A 68 -1.27 7.69 10.35
N LYS A 69 -1.99 6.74 10.95
CA LYS A 69 -2.56 6.83 12.29
C LYS A 69 -1.99 5.75 13.20
N TRP A 70 -1.63 6.16 14.40
CA TRP A 70 -1.20 5.33 15.51
C TRP A 70 -2.30 5.23 16.54
N ASN A 71 -2.88 4.04 16.76
CA ASN A 71 -4.00 3.86 17.69
C ASN A 71 -5.08 4.96 17.48
N ASP A 72 -5.44 5.19 16.23
CA ASP A 72 -6.43 6.19 15.78
C ASP A 72 -6.02 7.68 15.91
N VAL A 73 -4.80 7.97 16.39
CA VAL A 73 -4.21 9.31 16.40
C VAL A 73 -3.37 9.52 15.15
N GLU A 74 -3.61 10.58 14.39
CA GLU A 74 -2.76 10.94 13.23
C GLU A 74 -1.33 11.25 13.70
N VAL A 75 -0.35 10.59 13.08
CA VAL A 75 1.07 10.73 13.44
C VAL A 75 1.94 11.19 12.28
N MET A 76 1.48 11.03 11.05
CA MET A 76 2.23 11.40 9.86
C MET A 76 1.29 11.65 8.70
N THR A 77 1.63 12.65 7.90
CA THR A 77 1.08 12.89 6.57
C THR A 77 2.21 13.06 5.58
N GLU A 78 2.01 12.59 4.35
CA GLU A 78 3.01 12.69 3.29
C GLU A 78 2.32 12.77 1.93
N ASP A 79 2.89 13.53 1.01
CA ASP A 79 2.39 13.69 -0.36
C ASP A 79 3.35 13.05 -1.35
N PHE A 80 2.79 12.26 -2.27
CA PHE A 80 3.50 11.64 -3.38
C PHE A 80 2.94 12.20 -4.70
N PRO A 81 3.59 13.21 -5.29
CA PRO A 81 3.24 13.68 -6.62
C PRO A 81 3.36 12.54 -7.63
N GLU A 82 2.28 12.27 -8.35
CA GLU A 82 2.12 11.14 -9.27
C GLU A 82 1.29 11.63 -10.44
N GLU A 83 1.68 11.38 -11.69
CA GLU A 83 0.88 11.77 -12.86
C GLU A 83 0.43 10.51 -13.60
N GLU A 84 -0.87 10.20 -13.50
CA GLU A 84 -1.45 9.03 -14.17
C GLU A 84 -2.90 9.30 -14.57
N ILE A 85 -3.34 8.70 -15.67
CA ILE A 85 -4.72 8.82 -16.14
C ILE A 85 -5.33 7.42 -16.21
N TYR A 86 -6.48 7.26 -15.58
CA TYR A 86 -7.22 6.01 -15.57
C TYR A 86 -8.55 6.16 -16.29
N ASP A 87 -8.86 5.22 -17.16
CA ASP A 87 -10.18 5.05 -17.77
C ASP A 87 -10.95 3.89 -17.14
N ASN A 88 -12.26 3.88 -17.35
CA ASN A 88 -13.13 2.85 -16.80
C ASN A 88 -12.71 1.44 -17.27
N GLY A 89 -12.42 0.55 -16.32
CA GLY A 89 -11.97 -0.81 -16.56
C GLY A 89 -10.46 -1.01 -16.38
N ASP A 90 -9.69 0.06 -16.29
CA ASP A 90 -8.24 -0.02 -16.15
C ASP A 90 -7.82 -0.68 -14.83
N LYS A 91 -6.75 -1.48 -14.92
CA LYS A 91 -6.13 -2.09 -13.75
C LYS A 91 -5.21 -1.08 -13.09
N VAL A 92 -5.40 -0.91 -11.79
CA VAL A 92 -4.61 0.02 -10.98
C VAL A 92 -3.70 -0.79 -10.07
N VAL A 93 -2.41 -0.51 -10.14
CA VAL A 93 -1.39 -1.04 -9.22
C VAL A 93 -0.62 0.13 -8.67
N TYR A 94 -0.67 0.32 -7.35
CA TYR A 94 0.07 1.38 -6.67
C TYR A 94 0.96 0.78 -5.60
N SER A 95 2.21 1.22 -5.51
CA SER A 95 3.15 0.69 -4.52
C SER A 95 3.91 1.80 -3.80
N GLN A 96 4.10 1.66 -2.50
CA GLN A 96 4.94 2.55 -1.71
C GLN A 96 5.81 1.76 -0.74
N THR A 97 7.10 2.09 -0.73
CA THR A 97 8.07 1.50 0.20
C THR A 97 8.26 2.43 1.39
N LYS A 98 8.12 1.88 2.60
CA LYS A 98 8.30 2.60 3.86
C LYS A 98 9.13 1.78 4.83
N ASN A 99 9.84 2.49 5.70
CA ASN A 99 10.55 1.91 6.83
C ASN A 99 9.92 2.46 8.10
N PHE A 100 9.52 1.59 9.02
CA PHE A 100 9.16 1.99 10.38
C PHE A 100 10.41 1.95 11.25
N PRO A 101 10.98 3.08 11.70
CA PRO A 101 12.21 3.04 12.49
C PRO A 101 12.08 2.19 13.75
N THR A 102 13.19 1.66 14.27
CA THR A 102 13.21 0.78 15.45
C THR A 102 12.67 1.41 16.73
N PHE A 103 12.70 2.74 16.83
CA PHE A 103 12.17 3.51 17.97
C PHE A 103 10.66 3.81 17.85
N THR A 104 10.04 3.47 16.72
CA THR A 104 8.59 3.54 16.55
C THR A 104 7.92 2.73 17.65
N PRO A 105 6.88 3.22 18.36
CA PRO A 105 6.19 2.44 19.40
C PRO A 105 5.59 1.13 18.85
N SER A 106 4.91 0.29 19.64
CA SER A 106 4.14 -0.87 19.11
C SER A 106 2.65 -0.64 19.29
N GLY A 107 1.84 -1.09 18.34
CA GLY A 107 0.42 -0.72 18.27
C GLY A 107 -0.24 -0.89 16.92
N LYS A 108 -1.52 -0.50 16.86
CA LYS A 108 -2.33 -0.55 15.65
C LYS A 108 -1.97 0.63 14.76
N ILE A 109 -1.55 0.33 13.54
CA ILE A 109 -1.28 1.33 12.50
C ILE A 109 -2.37 1.24 11.46
N THR A 110 -2.90 2.41 11.08
CA THR A 110 -3.82 2.54 9.96
C THR A 110 -3.22 3.53 8.97
N THR A 111 -2.99 3.10 7.74
CA THR A 111 -2.52 3.93 6.64
C THR A 111 -3.65 4.16 5.65
N GLN A 112 -3.93 5.42 5.34
CA GLN A 112 -4.94 5.84 4.37
C GLN A 112 -4.22 6.52 3.19
N PHE A 113 -4.44 6.00 1.98
CA PHE A 113 -3.90 6.54 0.74
C PHE A 113 -5.04 7.22 -0.02
N TYR A 114 -5.02 8.55 -0.07
CA TYR A 114 -6.00 9.36 -0.78
C TYR A 114 -5.46 9.73 -2.17
N PHE A 115 -6.14 9.28 -3.21
CA PHE A 115 -5.78 9.56 -4.60
C PHE A 115 -6.47 10.86 -5.04
N GLN A 116 -5.68 11.86 -5.43
CA GLN A 116 -6.10 13.23 -5.64
C GLN A 116 -5.86 13.68 -7.07
N ASN A 117 -6.79 14.47 -7.60
CA ASN A 117 -6.62 15.17 -8.87
C ASN A 117 -5.97 16.55 -8.68
N ALA A 118 -5.73 17.26 -9.78
CA ALA A 118 -5.07 18.57 -9.79
C ALA A 118 -5.76 19.65 -8.92
N LYS A 119 -7.02 19.43 -8.53
CA LYS A 119 -7.80 20.33 -7.66
C LYS A 119 -7.69 19.95 -6.18
N GLY A 120 -6.89 18.94 -5.83
CA GLY A 120 -6.79 18.36 -4.50
C GLY A 120 -8.02 17.56 -4.07
N ALA A 121 -8.91 17.22 -5.00
CA ALA A 121 -10.12 16.45 -4.67
C ALA A 121 -9.80 14.95 -4.66
N ASN A 122 -10.12 14.29 -3.54
CA ASN A 122 -9.98 12.84 -3.39
C ASN A 122 -11.02 12.12 -4.25
N PHE A 123 -10.59 11.34 -5.23
CA PHE A 123 -11.47 10.51 -6.05
C PHE A 123 -11.38 9.02 -5.72
N ALA A 124 -10.34 8.58 -5.00
CA ALA A 124 -10.26 7.24 -4.43
C ALA A 124 -9.54 7.28 -3.07
N CYS A 125 -9.77 6.25 -2.26
CA CYS A 125 -9.15 6.12 -0.95
C CYS A 125 -8.97 4.65 -0.61
N ALA A 126 -7.75 4.23 -0.28
CA ALA A 126 -7.43 2.90 0.22
C ALA A 126 -6.95 2.96 1.67
N GLU A 127 -7.54 2.15 2.54
CA GLU A 127 -7.15 2.02 3.93
C GLU A 127 -6.62 0.61 4.21
N ILE A 128 -5.47 0.53 4.87
CA ILE A 128 -4.90 -0.71 5.39
C ILE A 128 -4.66 -0.53 6.88
N THR A 129 -4.94 -1.58 7.66
CA THR A 129 -4.64 -1.61 9.10
C THR A 129 -3.82 -2.85 9.44
N PHE A 130 -2.78 -2.66 10.24
CA PHE A 130 -1.86 -3.71 10.69
C PHE A 130 -1.31 -3.39 12.09
N VAL A 131 -0.54 -4.31 12.66
CA VAL A 131 0.07 -4.16 13.99
C VAL A 131 1.59 -4.24 13.86
N LEU A 132 2.27 -3.28 14.49
CA LEU A 132 3.73 -3.23 14.67
C LEU A 132 4.14 -3.53 16.13
#